data_AF-A0A8G1UJV3-F1
#
_entry.id   AF-A0A8G1UJV3-F1
#
_cell.length_a   1.000
_cell.length_b   1.000
_cell.length_c   1.000
_cell.angle_alpha   90.00
_cell.angle_beta   90.00
_cell.angle_gamma   90.00
#
_symmetry.space_group_name_H-M   'P 1'
#
loop_
_entity.id
_entity.type
_entity.pdbx_description
1 polymer ?
#
loop_
_entity_poly.entity_id
_entity_poly.type
_entity_poly.pdbx_seq_one_letter_code
_entity_poly.pdbx_strand_id
1 'polypeptide(L)'
;MPRGSTNGLFQTATGPAPGSYENGFEDYHKLKEKLAGGGYTLYRDPVAGHAYLYNGTVLYTYDDPTEITRKATWIKERGLAGATVWSFDGDTANGELMTALANCLN
;
A
#
# COMPACT_ATOMS: atom_id res chain seq x y z
N MET A 1 -17.92 -5.14 7.31
CA MET A 1 -18.09 -4.46 6.01
C MET A 1 -19.11 -5.24 5.17
N PRO A 2 -20.39 -4.80 5.02
CA PRO A 2 -21.31 -5.43 4.08
C PRO A 2 -20.89 -5.14 2.63
N ARG A 3 -21.23 -6.04 1.71
CA ARG A 3 -20.83 -6.03 0.29
C ARG A 3 -21.51 -4.89 -0.50
N GLY A 4 -20.91 -3.72 -0.53
CA GLY A 4 -21.17 -2.64 -1.49
C GLY A 4 -20.32 -2.80 -2.76
N SER A 5 -20.69 -2.11 -3.85
CA SER A 5 -20.03 -2.16 -5.17
C SER A 5 -18.58 -1.64 -5.22
N THR A 6 -17.97 -1.32 -4.08
CA THR A 6 -16.63 -0.71 -3.97
C THR A 6 -15.57 -1.60 -3.32
N ASN A 7 -15.80 -2.92 -3.23
CA ASN A 7 -14.81 -3.89 -2.74
C ASN A 7 -14.17 -3.48 -1.39
N GLY A 8 -14.99 -2.96 -0.46
CA GLY A 8 -14.56 -2.53 0.87
C GLY A 8 -14.14 -1.05 0.99
N LEU A 9 -13.77 -0.38 -0.10
CA LEU A 9 -13.35 1.01 -0.07
C LEU A 9 -14.55 1.94 0.25
N PHE A 10 -14.32 2.92 1.13
CA PHE A 10 -15.31 3.89 1.62
C PHE A 10 -16.54 3.30 2.35
N GLN A 11 -16.46 2.05 2.80
CA GLN A 11 -17.51 1.41 3.58
C GLN A 11 -17.31 1.62 5.08
N THR A 12 -18.38 1.53 5.87
CA THR A 12 -18.31 1.67 7.34
C THR A 12 -17.52 0.52 7.98
N ALA A 13 -16.38 0.86 8.58
CA ALA A 13 -15.57 -0.06 9.38
C ALA A 13 -16.17 -0.26 10.78
N THR A 14 -16.00 -1.46 11.33
CA THR A 14 -16.39 -1.79 12.71
C THR A 14 -15.22 -1.74 13.69
N GLY A 15 -13.99 -1.51 13.20
CA GLY A 15 -12.77 -1.48 13.99
C GLY A 15 -11.52 -1.47 13.13
N PRO A 16 -10.33 -1.32 13.74
CA PRO A 16 -9.05 -1.35 13.04
C PRO A 16 -8.73 -2.74 12.49
N ALA A 17 -7.96 -2.79 11.40
CA ALA A 17 -7.40 -4.03 10.88
C ALA A 17 -6.39 -4.63 11.88
N PRO A 18 -6.25 -5.97 11.98
CA PRO A 18 -5.19 -6.57 12.80
C PRO A 18 -3.80 -6.12 12.35
N GLY A 19 -2.88 -5.93 13.28
CA GLY A 19 -1.51 -5.51 12.97
C GLY A 19 -0.49 -6.19 13.86
N SER A 20 0.76 -6.25 13.40
CA SER A 20 1.84 -6.94 14.15
C SER A 20 2.27 -6.20 15.42
N TYR A 21 2.25 -4.86 15.38
CA TYR A 21 2.70 -4.01 16.48
C TYR A 21 1.51 -3.38 17.21
N GLU A 22 0.54 -2.89 16.44
CA GLU A 22 -0.72 -2.36 16.94
C GLU A 22 -1.83 -2.57 15.90
N ASN A 23 -3.08 -2.63 16.35
CA ASN A 23 -4.20 -2.71 15.43
C ASN A 23 -4.31 -1.41 14.61
N GLY A 24 -4.44 -1.55 13.29
CA GLY A 24 -4.54 -0.46 12.34
C GLY A 24 -3.26 -0.24 11.52
N PHE A 25 -2.17 -0.94 11.85
CA PHE A 25 -0.88 -0.80 11.18
C PHE A 25 -0.28 -2.17 10.80
N GLU A 26 0.26 -2.28 9.58
CA GLU A 26 1.00 -3.46 9.15
C GLU A 26 2.06 -3.07 8.10
N ASP A 27 3.21 -3.73 8.16
CA ASP A 27 4.32 -3.49 7.23
C ASP A 27 4.03 -3.97 5.81
N TYR A 28 4.67 -3.33 4.82
CA TYR A 28 4.55 -3.71 3.41
C TYR A 28 4.93 -5.17 3.17
N HIS A 29 6.05 -5.64 3.72
CA HIS A 29 6.49 -7.03 3.51
C HIS A 29 5.45 -8.06 4.01
N LYS A 30 4.76 -7.78 5.12
CA LYS A 30 3.69 -8.65 5.65
C LYS A 30 2.42 -8.56 4.82
N LEU A 31 2.07 -7.38 4.33
CA LEU A 31 0.94 -7.24 3.40
C LEU A 31 1.19 -8.00 2.10
N LYS A 32 2.43 -7.98 1.59
CA LYS A 32 2.84 -8.77 0.43
C LYS A 32 2.70 -10.28 0.69
N GLU A 33 3.09 -10.77 1.86
CA GLU A 33 2.87 -12.17 2.26
C GLU A 33 1.38 -12.52 2.35
N LYS A 34 0.55 -11.65 2.94
CA LYS A 34 -0.90 -11.86 3.03
C LYS A 34 -1.55 -11.96 1.64
N LEU A 35 -1.11 -11.14 0.69
CA LEU A 35 -1.55 -11.21 -0.70
C LEU A 35 -1.10 -12.53 -1.36
N ALA A 36 0.17 -12.91 -1.20
CA ALA A 36 0.72 -14.15 -1.74
C ALA A 36 0.04 -15.41 -1.17
N GLY A 37 -0.42 -15.36 0.08
CA GLY A 37 -1.19 -16.42 0.72
C GLY A 37 -2.62 -16.60 0.18
N GLY A 38 -3.08 -15.77 -0.76
CA GLY A 38 -4.36 -15.92 -1.46
C GLY A 38 -5.60 -15.49 -0.66
N GLY A 39 -5.43 -15.04 0.59
CA GLY A 39 -6.54 -14.61 1.45
C GLY A 39 -7.04 -13.19 1.18
N TYR A 40 -6.32 -12.39 0.39
CA TYR A 40 -6.66 -11.01 0.07
C TYR A 40 -6.70 -10.80 -1.44
N THR A 41 -7.53 -9.87 -1.90
CA THR A 41 -7.51 -9.37 -3.28
C THR A 41 -6.93 -7.97 -3.31
N LEU A 42 -6.02 -7.74 -4.24
CA LEU A 42 -5.43 -6.43 -4.52
C LEU A 42 -6.38 -5.60 -5.40
N TYR A 43 -6.67 -4.40 -4.94
CA TYR A 43 -7.38 -3.38 -5.67
C TYR A 43 -6.56 -2.08 -5.71
N ARG A 44 -6.91 -1.17 -6.62
CA ARG A 44 -6.25 0.12 -6.77
C ARG A 44 -7.27 1.23 -6.93
N ASP A 45 -7.00 2.36 -6.30
CA ASP A 45 -7.67 3.62 -6.60
C ASP A 45 -6.69 4.52 -7.38
N PRO A 46 -6.74 4.53 -8.72
CA PRO A 46 -5.82 5.32 -9.53
C PRO A 46 -6.11 6.82 -9.45
N VAL A 47 -7.28 7.24 -8.96
CA VAL A 47 -7.61 8.65 -8.77
C VAL A 47 -6.97 9.17 -7.49
N ALA A 48 -7.06 8.40 -6.40
CA ALA A 48 -6.44 8.73 -5.12
C ALA A 48 -4.94 8.37 -5.05
N GLY A 49 -4.45 7.47 -5.92
CA GLY A 49 -3.04 7.10 -6.01
C GLY A 49 -2.57 6.18 -4.88
N HIS A 50 -3.36 5.16 -4.54
CA HIS A 50 -2.99 4.13 -3.57
C HIS A 50 -3.53 2.75 -3.96
N ALA A 51 -2.90 1.71 -3.39
CA ALA A 51 -3.35 0.33 -3.46
C ALA A 51 -4.06 -0.04 -2.17
N TYR A 52 -4.90 -1.07 -2.24
CA TYR A 52 -5.49 -1.65 -1.04
C TYR A 52 -5.75 -3.15 -1.18
N LEU A 53 -5.58 -3.87 -0.07
CA LEU A 53 -5.97 -5.26 0.07
C LEU A 53 -7.33 -5.36 0.73
N TYR A 54 -8.21 -6.22 0.23
CA TYR A 54 -9.48 -6.52 0.87
C TYR A 54 -9.80 -8.01 0.77
N ASN A 55 -10.24 -8.61 1.89
CA ASN A 55 -10.61 -10.04 1.96
C ASN A 55 -12.12 -10.28 2.19
N GLY A 56 -12.96 -9.25 2.02
CA GLY A 56 -14.38 -9.32 2.34
C GLY A 56 -14.72 -8.84 3.75
N THR A 57 -13.73 -8.68 4.64
CA THR A 57 -13.94 -8.20 6.02
C THR A 57 -12.93 -7.14 6.43
N VAL A 58 -11.64 -7.37 6.17
CA VAL A 58 -10.49 -6.54 6.55
C VAL A 58 -9.96 -5.82 5.32
N LEU A 59 -9.68 -4.52 5.47
CA LEU A 59 -9.08 -3.68 4.46
C LEU A 59 -7.76 -3.09 4.96
N TYR A 60 -6.72 -3.14 4.12
CA TYR A 60 -5.47 -2.42 4.33
C TYR A 60 -5.21 -1.51 3.14
N THR A 61 -5.04 -0.21 3.36
CA THR A 61 -4.50 0.72 2.34
C THR A 61 -2.99 0.76 2.47
N TYR A 62 -2.28 0.73 1.35
CA TYR A 62 -0.82 0.72 1.36
C TYR A 62 -0.24 1.18 0.02
N ASP A 63 1.08 1.42 0.01
CA ASP A 63 1.84 1.64 -1.21
C ASP A 63 2.60 0.38 -1.60
N ASP A 64 2.57 0.08 -2.89
CA ASP A 64 3.36 -0.99 -3.50
C ASP A 64 4.26 -0.41 -4.61
N PRO A 65 5.09 -1.21 -5.28
CA PRO A 65 6.02 -0.70 -6.28
C PRO A 65 5.33 0.10 -7.39
N THR A 66 4.09 -0.26 -7.74
CA THR A 66 3.33 0.48 -8.77
C THR A 66 2.96 1.87 -8.29
N GLU A 67 2.46 2.01 -7.06
CA GLU A 67 2.10 3.33 -6.50
C GLU A 67 3.34 4.16 -6.16
N ILE A 68 4.43 3.55 -5.68
CA ILE A 68 5.71 4.24 -5.47
C ILE A 68 6.24 4.80 -6.79
N THR A 69 6.26 4.02 -7.88
CA THR A 69 6.66 4.53 -9.19
C THR A 69 5.76 5.67 -9.65
N ARG A 70 4.43 5.56 -9.48
CA ARG A 70 3.48 6.64 -9.84
C ARG A 70 3.80 7.93 -9.08
N LYS A 71 4.00 7.85 -7.76
CA LYS A 71 4.32 9.00 -6.90
C LYS A 71 5.69 9.59 -7.27
N ALA A 72 6.68 8.76 -7.54
CA ALA A 72 8.02 9.20 -7.94
C ALA A 72 8.01 9.90 -9.31
N THR A 73 7.22 9.40 -10.28
CA THR A 73 7.02 10.09 -11.57
C THR A 73 6.42 11.47 -11.35
N TRP A 74 5.40 11.59 -10.50
CA TRP A 74 4.79 12.88 -10.18
C TRP A 74 5.78 13.86 -9.55
N ILE A 75 6.66 13.39 -8.65
CA ILE A 75 7.76 14.20 -8.07
C ILE A 75 8.67 14.75 -9.17
N LYS A 76 9.08 13.92 -10.13
CA LYS A 76 9.93 14.34 -11.27
C LYS A 76 9.24 15.34 -12.17
N GLU A 77 7.99 15.09 -12.55
CA GLU A 77 7.20 15.97 -13.41
C GLU A 77 7.01 17.37 -12.80
N ARG A 78 7.03 17.47 -11.47
CA ARG A 78 6.89 18.74 -10.74
C ARG A 78 8.21 19.38 -10.33
N GLY A 79 9.35 18.78 -10.68
CA GLY A 79 10.66 19.30 -10.31
C GLY A 79 10.87 19.41 -8.80
N LEU A 80 10.25 18.51 -8.03
CA LEU A 80 10.41 18.47 -6.58
C LEU A 80 11.77 17.84 -6.22
N ALA A 81 12.30 18.19 -5.05
CA ALA A 81 13.66 17.81 -4.65
C ALA A 81 13.86 16.31 -4.37
N GLY A 82 12.78 15.55 -4.15
CA GLY A 82 12.84 14.11 -3.87
C GLY A 82 11.68 13.62 -3.00
N ALA A 83 11.87 12.47 -2.36
CA ALA A 83 10.92 11.85 -1.45
C ALA A 83 11.57 11.49 -0.12
N THR A 84 10.77 11.45 0.95
CA THR A 84 11.16 10.88 2.25
C THR A 84 10.31 9.64 2.50
N VAL A 85 10.93 8.61 3.07
CA VAL A 85 10.30 7.31 3.33
C VAL A 85 10.21 7.08 4.83
N TRP A 86 9.08 6.56 5.27
CA TRP A 86 8.88 6.04 6.61
C TRP A 86 8.29 4.62 6.52
N SER A 87 8.98 3.56 6.94
CA SER A 87 10.40 3.46 7.32
C SER A 87 11.05 2.29 6.59
N PHE A 88 12.38 2.18 6.66
CA PHE A 88 13.13 1.15 5.93
C PHE A 88 12.79 -0.28 6.37
N ASP A 89 12.49 -0.47 7.64
CA ASP A 89 12.15 -1.78 8.23
C ASP A 89 10.78 -2.31 7.81
N GLY A 90 9.92 -1.46 7.25
CA GLY A 90 8.63 -1.87 6.70
C GLY A 90 8.72 -2.51 5.30
N ASP A 91 9.82 -2.29 4.57
CA ASP A 91 10.04 -2.81 3.21
C ASP A 91 10.42 -4.31 3.22
N THR A 92 10.52 -4.93 2.05
CA THR A 92 11.06 -6.29 1.91
C THR A 92 12.56 -6.32 2.20
N ALA A 93 13.10 -7.50 2.54
CA ALA A 93 14.52 -7.68 2.81
C ALA A 93 15.45 -7.27 1.65
N ASN A 94 14.94 -7.24 0.41
CA ASN A 94 15.66 -6.77 -0.78
C ASN A 94 15.33 -5.31 -1.18
N GLY A 95 14.60 -4.56 -0.35
CA GLY A 95 14.31 -3.14 -0.55
C GLY A 95 13.47 -2.86 -1.80
N GLU A 96 12.36 -3.57 -2.00
CA GLU A 96 11.56 -3.50 -3.22
C GLU A 96 10.95 -2.10 -3.43
N LEU A 97 10.37 -1.49 -2.39
CA LEU A 97 9.84 -0.13 -2.48
C LEU A 97 10.98 0.89 -2.69
N MET A 98 12.11 0.70 -2.00
CA MET A 98 13.26 1.61 -2.14
C MET A 98 13.87 1.52 -3.54
N THR A 99 13.94 0.33 -4.12
CA THR A 99 14.39 0.10 -5.49
C THR A 99 13.45 0.76 -6.49
N ALA A 100 12.13 0.63 -6.29
CA ALA A 100 11.13 1.28 -7.15
C ALA A 100 11.26 2.82 -7.12
N LEU A 101 11.50 3.40 -5.95
CA LEU A 101 11.71 4.84 -5.77
C LEU A 101 13.01 5.30 -6.46
N ALA A 102 14.12 4.61 -6.19
CA ALA A 102 15.43 4.94 -6.74
C ALA A 102 15.46 4.85 -8.27
N ASN A 103 14.87 3.80 -8.86
CA ASN A 103 14.80 3.62 -10.31
C ASN A 103 14.03 4.75 -11.01
N CYS A 104 13.05 5.35 -10.32
CA CYS A 104 12.27 6.43 -10.89
C CYS A 104 12.97 7.78 -10.72
N LEU A 105 13.51 8.09 -9.53
CA LEU A 105 14.09 9.39 -9.19
C LEU A 105 15.49 9.66 -9.77
N ASN A 106 16.21 8.61 -10.19
CA ASN A 106 17.50 8.74 -10.86
C ASN A 106 17.38 9.22 -12.32
#